data_AF-A0A9E7PNP1-F1
#
_entry.id   AF-A0A9E7PNP1-F1
#
_cell.length_a   1.000
_cell.length_b   1.000
_cell.length_c   1.000
_cell.angle_alpha   90.00
_cell.angle_beta   90.00
_cell.angle_gamma   90.00
#
_symmetry.space_group_name_H-M   'P 1'
#
loop_
_entity.id
_entity.type
_entity.pdbx_description
1 polymer ?
#
loop_
_entity_poly.entity_id
_entity_poly.type
_entity_poly.pdbx_seq_one_letter_code
_entity_poly.pdbx_strand_id
1 'polypeptide(L)'
;MSFATKNLHGKSGTYHLAESLTGYNMASGSTLERKTDILCIIAQQVKSMLSGLDMEKESLAEVDSNIESLIEAYDPVLDSETSIPTRKDYKILQSKTYYLLFSLIRKHNLITAATLREINGDWD
;
A
#
# COMPACT_ATOMS: atom_id res chain seq x y z
N MET A 1 5.17 19.20 -36.81
CA MET A 1 5.74 18.02 -36.12
C MET A 1 5.16 17.99 -34.73
N SER A 2 4.29 17.01 -34.42
CA SER A 2 3.68 16.89 -33.10
C SER A 2 4.53 15.90 -32.29
N PHE A 3 5.21 16.40 -31.26
CA PHE A 3 5.98 15.57 -30.34
C PHE A 3 5.02 14.82 -29.42
N ALA A 4 5.25 13.51 -29.31
CA ALA A 4 4.52 12.58 -28.48
C ALA A 4 4.48 13.02 -27.01
N THR A 5 3.36 13.55 -26.56
CA THR A 5 3.01 13.71 -25.13
C THR A 5 2.16 12.54 -24.61
N LYS A 6 2.15 11.39 -25.30
CA LYS A 6 1.54 10.16 -24.80
C LYS A 6 2.60 9.37 -24.01
N ASN A 7 2.33 9.15 -22.73
CA ASN A 7 2.99 8.20 -21.79
C ASN A 7 3.98 8.74 -20.74
N LEU A 8 3.95 10.03 -20.38
CA LEU A 8 4.67 10.50 -19.18
C LEU A 8 3.86 10.30 -17.89
N HIS A 9 2.52 10.39 -17.94
CA HIS A 9 1.67 10.25 -16.74
C HIS A 9 1.68 8.83 -16.15
N GLY A 10 1.69 7.79 -16.99
CA GLY A 10 1.70 6.39 -16.51
C GLY A 10 3.03 5.96 -15.87
N LYS A 11 4.16 6.49 -16.37
CA LYS A 11 5.49 6.14 -15.84
C LYS A 11 5.76 6.78 -14.47
N SER A 12 5.23 7.97 -14.23
CA SER A 12 5.36 8.67 -12.95
C SER A 12 4.61 7.94 -11.83
N GLY A 13 3.37 7.50 -12.08
CA GLY A 13 2.56 6.78 -11.10
C GLY A 13 3.16 5.42 -10.70
N THR A 14 3.59 4.63 -11.67
CA THR A 14 4.26 3.34 -11.44
C THR A 14 5.56 3.50 -10.63
N TYR A 15 6.35 4.55 -10.90
CA TYR A 15 7.58 4.83 -10.15
C TYR A 15 7.29 5.16 -8.68
N HIS A 16 6.38 6.09 -8.41
CA HIS A 16 6.06 6.48 -7.01
C HIS A 16 5.43 5.34 -6.22
N LEU A 17 4.65 4.47 -6.88
CA LEU A 17 4.12 3.27 -6.27
C LEU A 17 5.23 2.27 -5.91
N ALA A 18 6.20 2.06 -6.81
CA ALA A 18 7.35 1.21 -6.54
C ALA A 18 8.22 1.74 -5.39
N GLU A 19 8.46 3.05 -5.35
CA GLU A 19 9.20 3.72 -4.27
C GLU A 19 8.47 3.58 -2.93
N SER A 20 7.14 3.76 -2.90
CA SER A 20 6.34 3.64 -1.68
C SER A 20 6.31 2.20 -1.14
N LEU A 21 6.18 1.21 -2.03
CA LEU A 21 6.27 -0.22 -1.66
C LEU A 21 7.67 -0.56 -1.10
N THR A 22 8.73 -0.05 -1.73
CA THR A 22 10.10 -0.20 -1.23
C THR A 22 10.24 0.40 0.16
N GLY A 23 9.71 1.62 0.36
CA GLY A 23 9.67 2.29 1.65
C GLY A 23 8.96 1.46 2.72
N TYR A 24 7.83 0.83 2.39
CA TYR A 24 7.11 -0.04 3.32
C TYR A 24 7.94 -1.25 3.77
N ASN A 25 8.62 -1.91 2.82
CA ASN A 25 9.44 -3.09 3.09
C ASN A 25 10.73 -2.74 3.85
N MET A 26 11.38 -1.64 3.47
CA MET A 26 12.63 -1.18 4.10
C MET A 26 12.41 -0.49 5.45
N ALA A 27 11.17 -0.14 5.81
CA ALA A 27 10.79 0.39 7.12
C ALA A 27 10.92 -0.64 8.27
N SER A 28 11.89 -1.57 8.20
CA SER A 28 12.25 -2.47 9.30
C SER A 28 12.70 -1.63 10.51
N GLY A 29 12.06 -1.83 11.67
CA GLY A 29 12.33 -1.03 12.88
C GLY A 29 11.67 0.35 12.93
N SER A 30 10.89 0.76 11.92
CA SER A 30 10.08 2.00 12.00
C SER A 30 8.88 1.84 12.94
N THR A 31 8.33 2.96 13.40
CA THR A 31 7.10 2.98 14.22
C THR A 31 5.92 2.42 13.42
N LEU A 32 4.93 1.88 14.13
CA LEU A 32 3.68 1.40 13.53
C LEU A 32 2.99 2.51 12.73
N GLU A 33 3.08 3.75 13.21
CA GLU A 33 2.68 4.98 12.52
C GLU A 33 3.19 5.07 11.10
N ARG A 34 4.52 5.03 10.94
CA ARG A 34 5.17 5.31 9.67
C ARG A 34 4.78 4.27 8.63
N LYS A 35 4.53 3.03 9.05
CA LYS A 35 4.01 1.99 8.15
C LYS A 35 2.56 2.24 7.75
N THR A 36 1.73 2.77 8.65
CA THR A 36 0.35 3.17 8.33
C THR A 36 0.34 4.35 7.36
N ASP A 37 1.18 5.36 7.55
CA ASP A 37 1.31 6.50 6.61
C ASP A 37 1.72 6.05 5.21
N ILE A 38 2.70 5.14 5.12
CA ILE A 38 3.13 4.59 3.83
C ILE A 38 1.99 3.78 3.19
N LEU A 39 1.22 3.02 3.96
CA LEU A 39 0.03 2.32 3.45
C LEU A 39 -1.02 3.28 2.89
N CYS A 40 -1.27 4.40 3.56
CA CYS A 40 -2.17 5.45 3.06
C CYS A 40 -1.71 5.98 1.69
N ILE A 41 -0.41 6.25 1.53
CA ILE A 41 0.17 6.73 0.28
C ILE A 41 -0.01 5.68 -0.84
N ILE A 42 0.32 4.41 -0.56
CA ILE A 42 0.16 3.31 -1.51
C ILE A 42 -1.32 3.20 -1.93
N ALA A 43 -2.25 3.23 -0.98
CA ALA A 43 -3.68 3.12 -1.26
C ALA A 43 -4.19 4.27 -2.14
N GLN A 44 -3.79 5.52 -1.87
CA GLN A 44 -4.15 6.67 -2.69
C GLN A 44 -3.62 6.54 -4.13
N GLN A 45 -2.37 6.09 -4.29
CA GLN A 45 -1.77 5.86 -5.61
C GLN A 45 -2.49 4.75 -6.38
N VAL A 46 -2.76 3.61 -5.72
CA VAL A 46 -3.51 2.50 -6.33
C VAL A 46 -4.89 2.96 -6.77
N LYS A 47 -5.63 3.68 -5.91
CA LYS A 47 -6.94 4.24 -6.29
C LYS A 47 -6.85 5.18 -7.48
N SER A 48 -5.88 6.09 -7.50
CA SER A 48 -5.70 7.02 -8.61
C SER A 48 -5.35 6.31 -9.92
N MET A 49 -4.60 5.20 -9.85
CA MET A 49 -4.25 4.42 -11.04
C MET A 49 -5.41 3.54 -11.51
N LEU A 50 -6.31 3.15 -10.61
CA LEU A 50 -7.51 2.37 -10.90
C LEU A 50 -8.77 3.22 -11.13
N SER A 51 -8.67 4.56 -11.09
CA SER A 51 -9.82 5.49 -11.08
C SER A 51 -10.67 5.53 -12.36
N GLY A 52 -10.55 4.53 -13.23
CA GLY A 52 -11.40 4.30 -14.41
C GLY A 52 -11.84 2.85 -14.56
N LEU A 53 -11.60 1.99 -13.57
CA LEU A 53 -12.00 0.59 -13.57
C LEU A 53 -13.11 0.41 -12.52
N ASP A 54 -14.36 0.38 -12.97
CA ASP A 54 -15.55 0.22 -12.10
C ASP A 54 -15.57 -1.09 -11.30
N MET A 55 -14.71 -2.04 -11.64
CA MET A 55 -14.75 -3.43 -11.17
C MET A 55 -14.15 -3.68 -9.78
N GLU A 56 -13.53 -2.70 -9.13
CA GLU A 56 -12.77 -2.92 -7.88
C GLU A 56 -13.24 -2.08 -6.68
N LYS A 57 -14.48 -1.57 -6.72
CA LYS A 57 -15.04 -0.74 -5.65
C LYS A 57 -15.07 -1.46 -4.29
N GLU A 58 -15.34 -2.77 -4.28
CA GLU A 58 -15.39 -3.56 -3.05
C GLU A 58 -14.01 -3.77 -2.42
N SER A 59 -13.01 -4.18 -3.20
CA SER A 59 -11.64 -4.35 -2.69
C SER A 59 -11.00 -3.03 -2.25
N LEU A 60 -11.29 -1.93 -2.95
CA LEU A 60 -10.84 -0.59 -2.52
C LEU A 60 -11.58 -0.11 -1.26
N ALA A 61 -12.85 -0.45 -1.09
CA ALA A 61 -13.60 -0.17 0.13
C ALA A 61 -13.09 -0.97 1.34
N GLU A 62 -12.70 -2.24 1.15
CA GLU A 62 -12.07 -3.03 2.22
C GLU A 62 -10.71 -2.42 2.63
N VAL A 63 -9.90 -1.98 1.66
CA VAL A 63 -8.64 -1.27 1.94
C VAL A 63 -8.90 -0.01 2.76
N ASP A 64 -9.93 0.77 2.41
CA ASP A 64 -10.28 2.00 3.13
C ASP A 64 -10.71 1.74 4.57
N SER A 65 -11.59 0.76 4.76
CA SER A 65 -12.04 0.37 6.10
C SER A 65 -10.89 -0.11 6.98
N ASN A 66 -9.94 -0.87 6.41
CA ASN A 66 -8.77 -1.31 7.16
C ASN A 66 -7.84 -0.14 7.52
N ILE A 67 -7.64 0.82 6.61
CA ILE A 67 -6.83 2.01 6.87
C ILE A 67 -7.46 2.89 7.96
N GLU A 68 -8.77 3.13 7.89
CA GLU A 68 -9.50 3.86 8.93
C GLU A 68 -9.35 3.17 10.29
N SER A 69 -9.54 1.85 10.34
CA SER A 69 -9.33 1.06 11.57
C SER A 69 -7.90 1.16 12.10
N LEU A 70 -6.89 1.24 11.23
CA LEU A 70 -5.49 1.44 11.62
C LEU A 70 -5.21 2.85 12.14
N ILE A 71 -5.92 3.87 11.64
CA ILE A 71 -5.80 5.24 12.13
C ILE A 71 -6.50 5.38 13.49
N GLU A 72 -7.68 4.79 13.65
CA GLU A 72 -8.43 4.83 14.92
C GLU A 72 -7.72 4.06 16.04
N ALA A 73 -7.16 2.88 15.73
CA ALA A 73 -6.45 2.06 16.70
C ALA A 73 -5.02 2.57 16.99
N TYR A 74 -4.59 3.66 16.36
CA TYR A 74 -3.20 4.14 16.38
C TYR A 74 -2.74 4.60 17.77
N ASP A 75 -3.43 5.58 18.36
CA ASP A 75 -3.06 6.15 19.67
C ASP A 75 -3.07 5.10 20.79
N PRO A 76 -4.11 4.24 20.90
CA PRO A 76 -4.09 3.15 21.87
C PRO A 76 -2.87 2.24 21.68
N VAL A 77 -2.54 1.84 20.46
CA VAL A 77 -1.45 0.88 20.21
C VAL A 77 -0.07 1.42 20.59
N LEU A 78 0.15 2.72 20.46
CA LEU A 78 1.40 3.36 20.88
C LEU A 78 1.56 3.50 22.38
N ASP A 79 0.46 3.55 23.13
CA ASP A 79 0.49 3.57 24.59
C ASP A 79 1.30 2.37 25.13
N SER A 80 2.21 2.64 26.06
CA SER A 80 2.99 1.63 26.76
C SER A 80 2.13 0.67 27.59
N GLU A 81 0.92 1.07 27.97
CA GLU A 81 -0.01 0.27 28.75
C GLU A 81 -0.89 -0.67 27.89
N THR A 82 -0.84 -0.51 26.56
CA THR A 82 -1.66 -1.31 25.66
C THR A 82 -1.15 -2.75 25.54
N SER A 83 -2.11 -3.68 25.61
CA SER A 83 -1.84 -5.10 25.63
C SER A 83 -1.08 -5.57 24.36
N ILE A 84 -0.15 -6.52 24.53
CA ILE A 84 0.56 -7.18 23.42
C ILE A 84 -0.40 -7.75 22.36
N PRO A 85 -1.54 -8.37 22.72
CA PRO A 85 -2.57 -8.77 21.75
C PRO A 85 -3.01 -7.65 20.80
N THR A 86 -3.33 -6.47 21.34
CA THR A 86 -3.77 -5.31 20.53
C THR A 86 -2.67 -4.85 19.55
N ARG A 87 -1.41 -4.80 20.01
CA ARG A 87 -0.26 -4.48 19.13
C ARG A 87 -0.03 -5.53 18.05
N LYS A 88 -0.29 -6.80 18.36
CA LYS A 88 -0.19 -7.91 17.40
C LYS A 88 -1.31 -7.81 16.36
N ASP A 89 -2.53 -7.54 16.78
CA ASP A 89 -3.70 -7.42 15.90
C ASP A 89 -3.53 -6.23 14.95
N TYR A 90 -2.97 -5.12 15.43
CA TYR A 90 -2.59 -3.98 14.59
C TYR A 90 -1.61 -4.37 13.48
N LYS A 91 -0.55 -5.11 13.83
CA LYS A 91 0.43 -5.62 12.84
C LYS A 91 -0.20 -6.59 11.85
N ILE A 92 -1.13 -7.43 12.29
CA ILE A 92 -1.88 -8.34 11.42
C ILE A 92 -2.72 -7.53 10.43
N LEU A 93 -3.45 -6.52 10.91
CA LEU A 93 -4.28 -5.66 10.07
C LEU A 93 -3.45 -4.85 9.05
N GLN A 94 -2.29 -4.31 9.46
CA GLN A 94 -1.33 -3.68 8.53
C GLN A 94 -0.88 -4.65 7.44
N SER A 95 -0.52 -5.88 7.82
CA SER A 95 -0.06 -6.90 6.87
C SER A 95 -1.18 -7.30 5.91
N LYS A 96 -2.40 -7.52 6.42
CA LYS A 96 -3.58 -7.83 5.61
C LYS A 96 -3.84 -6.73 4.57
N THR A 97 -3.81 -5.47 5.01
CA THR A 97 -4.02 -4.29 4.15
C THR A 97 -2.95 -4.21 3.06
N TYR A 98 -1.68 -4.43 3.42
CA TYR A 98 -0.58 -4.48 2.45
C TYR A 98 -0.78 -5.56 1.40
N TYR A 99 -1.16 -6.78 1.79
CA TYR A 99 -1.39 -7.89 0.85
C TYR A 99 -2.57 -7.65 -0.08
N LEU A 100 -3.65 -7.02 0.40
CA LEU A 100 -4.77 -6.62 -0.45
C LEU A 100 -4.32 -5.63 -1.53
N LEU A 101 -3.59 -4.58 -1.14
CA LEU A 101 -3.00 -3.61 -2.07
C LEU A 101 -2.05 -4.29 -3.06
N PHE A 102 -1.15 -5.15 -2.59
CA PHE A 102 -0.22 -5.87 -3.44
C PHE A 102 -0.93 -6.75 -4.47
N SER A 103 -2.02 -7.42 -4.06
CA SER A 103 -2.84 -8.25 -4.94
C SER A 103 -3.52 -7.43 -6.04
N LEU A 104 -4.06 -6.25 -5.71
CA LEU A 104 -4.62 -5.31 -6.69
C LEU A 104 -3.55 -4.81 -7.68
N ILE A 105 -2.37 -4.44 -7.18
CA ILE A 105 -1.23 -3.97 -7.99
C ILE A 105 -0.84 -5.05 -9.02
N ARG A 106 -0.73 -6.31 -8.59
CA ARG A 106 -0.39 -7.44 -9.45
C ARG A 106 -1.51 -7.76 -10.44
N LYS A 107 -2.76 -7.83 -9.99
CA LYS A 107 -3.94 -8.15 -10.83
C LYS A 107 -4.08 -7.17 -12.00
N HIS A 108 -3.79 -5.88 -11.76
CA HIS A 108 -3.93 -4.82 -12.76
C HIS A 108 -2.61 -4.43 -13.45
N ASN A 109 -1.51 -5.12 -13.18
CA ASN A 109 -0.18 -4.82 -13.73
C ASN A 109 0.22 -3.34 -13.54
N LEU A 110 -0.11 -2.74 -12.38
CA LEU A 110 0.20 -1.33 -12.10
C LEU A 110 1.72 -1.09 -12.01
N ILE A 111 2.45 -2.12 -11.61
CA ILE A 111 3.92 -2.24 -11.64
C ILE A 111 4.28 -3.54 -12.36
N THR A 112 5.43 -3.57 -13.03
CA THR A 112 5.91 -4.78 -13.71
C THR A 112 6.27 -5.89 -12.71
N ALA A 113 6.08 -7.14 -13.10
CA ALA A 113 6.45 -8.29 -12.27
C ALA A 113 7.95 -8.37 -11.94
N ALA A 114 8.82 -7.79 -12.76
CA ALA A 114 10.25 -7.69 -12.46
C ALA A 114 10.48 -6.74 -11.28
N THR A 115 9.92 -5.53 -11.35
CA THR A 115 10.00 -4.54 -10.28
C THR A 115 9.36 -5.02 -8.98
N LEU A 116 8.23 -5.73 -9.03
CA LEU A 116 7.62 -6.30 -7.82
C LEU A 116 8.50 -7.35 -7.13
N ARG A 117 9.21 -8.18 -7.91
CA ARG A 117 10.17 -9.17 -7.37
C ARG A 117 11.36 -8.48 -6.69
N GLU A 118 11.90 -7.45 -7.32
CA GLU A 118 12.98 -6.64 -6.73
C GLU A 118 12.57 -6.00 -5.40
N ILE A 119 11.32 -5.56 -5.28
CA ILE A 119 10.81 -4.87 -4.08
C ILE A 119 10.51 -5.84 -2.92
N ASN A 120 9.86 -6.98 -3.20
CA ASN A 120 9.38 -7.88 -2.16
C ASN A 120 10.36 -9.02 -1.81
N GLY A 121 11.44 -9.19 -2.58
CA GLY A 121 12.23 -10.42 -2.57
C GLY A 121 11.45 -11.57 -3.22
N ASP A 122 12.14 -12.63 -3.64
CA ASP A 122 11.48 -13.82 -4.18
C ASP A 122 10.67 -14.50 -3.07
N TRP A 123 9.35 -14.34 -3.11
CA TRP A 123 8.41 -15.19 -2.38
C TRP A 123 8.13 -16.41 -3.26
N ASP A 124 9.03 -17.39 -3.20
CA ASP A 124 8.79 -18.78 -3.60
C ASP A 124 8.30 -19.61 -2.41
#